data_AF-V1CM44-F1
#
_entry.id   AF-V1CM44-F1
#
_cell.length_a   1.000
_cell.length_b   1.000
_cell.length_c   1.000
_cell.angle_alpha   90.00
_cell.angle_beta   90.00
_cell.angle_gamma   90.00
#
_symmetry.space_group_name_H-M   'P 1'
#
loop_
_entity.id
_entity.type
_entity.pdbx_description
1 polymer ?
#
loop_
_entity_poly.entity_id
_entity_poly.type
_entity_poly.pdbx_seq_one_letter_code
_entity_poly.pdbx_strand_id
1 'polypeptide(L)'
;MSNKVTVNIFGQEYTISGDESPEKIVQIASWVDQRMREIDEMVGSKLPTTSLAVLSAINVAKEYFELKKDAKDSLKLAEQRLEDAQRYMNLWEETKKSFQEFQETVGDLKEDKVNLETKLELKEKEIKKILQGQGSMRQEIERGTEQKIKEARDKYRELENNFFDLQMENIKIKSELEKLRGENK
;
A
#
# COMPACT_ATOMS: atom_id res chain seq x y z
N MET A 1 -12.64 -30.32 55.31
CA MET A 1 -12.68 -30.46 56.78
C MET A 1 -13.68 -29.43 57.25
N SER A 2 -14.73 -29.82 57.96
CA SER A 2 -15.77 -28.88 58.40
C SER A 2 -15.23 -28.05 59.57
N ASN A 3 -15.14 -26.74 59.36
CA ASN A 3 -14.80 -25.78 60.39
C ASN A 3 -16.06 -25.48 61.20
N LYS A 4 -15.98 -25.57 62.53
CA LYS A 4 -17.05 -25.20 63.46
C LYS A 4 -16.66 -23.95 64.21
N VAL A 5 -17.51 -22.94 64.15
CA VAL A 5 -17.29 -21.66 64.81
C VAL A 5 -18.57 -21.22 65.51
N THR A 6 -18.42 -20.77 66.75
CA THR A 6 -19.52 -20.23 67.55
C THR A 6 -19.51 -18.70 67.45
N VAL A 7 -20.65 -18.13 67.07
CA VAL A 7 -20.83 -16.69 66.81
C VAL A 7 -22.08 -16.17 67.52
N ASN A 8 -22.08 -14.89 67.89
CA ASN A 8 -23.24 -14.23 68.48
C ASN A 8 -23.89 -13.32 67.43
N ILE A 9 -25.18 -13.53 67.15
CA ILE A 9 -25.96 -12.73 66.20
C ILE A 9 -27.21 -12.25 66.93
N PHE A 10 -27.36 -10.92 67.02
CA PHE A 10 -28.46 -10.21 67.66
C PHE A 10 -28.74 -10.69 69.11
N GLY A 11 -27.66 -11.01 69.85
CA GLY A 11 -27.72 -11.47 71.24
C GLY A 11 -27.99 -12.97 71.40
N GLN A 12 -28.10 -13.73 70.30
CA GLN A 12 -28.25 -15.19 70.33
C GLN A 12 -26.98 -15.89 69.83
N GLU A 13 -26.59 -16.97 70.51
CA GLU A 13 -25.39 -17.73 70.19
C GLU A 13 -25.70 -18.87 69.23
N TYR A 14 -24.99 -18.92 68.09
CA TYR A 14 -25.14 -19.92 67.04
C TYR A 14 -23.82 -20.62 66.77
N THR A 15 -23.85 -21.95 66.63
CA THR A 15 -22.70 -22.74 66.18
C THR A 15 -22.84 -23.06 64.71
N ILE A 16 -22.03 -22.44 63.86
CA ILE A 16 -22.06 -22.60 62.41
C ILE A 16 -20.98 -23.60 61.99
N SER A 17 -21.38 -24.58 61.18
CA SER A 17 -20.48 -25.57 60.57
C SER A 17 -20.40 -25.30 59.07
N GLY A 18 -19.21 -25.12 58.49
CA GLY A 18 -19.05 -24.85 57.06
C GLY A 18 -17.69 -25.23 56.51
N ASP A 19 -17.56 -25.19 55.18
CA ASP A 19 -16.30 -25.43 54.47
C ASP A 19 -15.45 -24.15 54.31
N GLU A 20 -16.03 -22.98 54.62
CA GLU A 20 -15.36 -21.69 54.63
C GLU A 20 -14.39 -21.54 55.81
N SER A 21 -13.47 -20.57 55.71
CA SER A 21 -12.54 -20.29 56.78
C SER A 21 -13.25 -19.74 58.02
N PRO A 22 -12.75 -20.01 59.25
CA PRO A 22 -13.35 -19.49 60.47
C PRO A 22 -13.53 -17.96 60.46
N GLU A 23 -12.55 -17.24 59.92
CA GLU A 23 -12.56 -15.77 59.80
C GLU A 23 -13.70 -15.29 58.90
N LYS A 24 -13.92 -15.99 57.76
CA LYS A 24 -15.00 -15.69 56.82
C LYS A 24 -16.36 -15.90 57.48
N ILE A 25 -16.53 -16.98 58.25
CA ILE A 25 -17.77 -17.29 58.97
C ILE A 25 -18.07 -16.21 60.01
N VAL A 26 -17.07 -15.77 60.78
CA VAL A 26 -17.21 -14.67 61.75
C VAL A 26 -17.57 -13.36 61.05
N GLN A 27 -16.95 -13.07 59.91
CA GLN A 27 -17.23 -11.87 59.12
C GLN A 27 -18.68 -11.86 58.61
N ILE A 28 -19.17 -12.98 58.06
CA ILE A 28 -20.55 -13.12 57.59
C ILE A 28 -21.53 -12.94 58.76
N ALA A 29 -21.26 -13.58 59.90
CA ALA A 29 -22.09 -13.45 61.09
C ALA A 29 -22.16 -12.01 61.61
N SER A 30 -21.02 -11.32 61.64
CA SER A 30 -20.94 -9.91 62.04
C SER A 30 -21.73 -9.00 61.10
N TRP A 31 -21.69 -9.29 59.80
CA TRP A 31 -22.41 -8.53 58.79
C TRP A 31 -23.94 -8.72 58.90
N VAL A 32 -24.41 -9.94 59.18
CA VAL A 32 -25.83 -10.20 59.45
C VAL A 32 -26.29 -9.53 60.75
N ASP A 33 -25.48 -9.59 61.83
CA ASP A 33 -25.77 -8.90 63.10
C ASP A 33 -25.93 -7.38 62.87
N GLN A 34 -25.02 -6.78 62.11
CA GLN A 34 -25.09 -5.36 61.75
C GLN A 34 -26.37 -5.04 60.97
N ARG A 35 -26.71 -5.82 59.94
CA ARG A 35 -27.96 -5.61 59.16
C ARG A 35 -29.21 -5.73 60.02
N MET A 36 -29.25 -6.67 60.96
CA MET A 36 -30.38 -6.83 61.89
C MET A 36 -30.52 -5.61 62.80
N ARG A 37 -29.41 -5.06 63.31
CA ARG A 37 -29.41 -3.83 64.14
C ARG A 37 -29.83 -2.60 63.35
N GLU A 38 -29.33 -2.42 62.13
CA GLU A 38 -29.69 -1.30 61.26
C GLU A 38 -31.21 -1.30 60.95
N ILE A 39 -31.81 -2.47 60.70
CA ILE A 39 -33.26 -2.58 60.47
C ILE A 39 -34.05 -2.27 61.75
N ASP A 40 -33.60 -2.76 62.91
CA ASP A 40 -34.24 -2.49 64.20
C ASP A 40 -34.23 -0.98 64.53
N GLU A 41 -33.10 -0.30 64.29
CA GLU A 41 -32.96 1.16 64.43
C GLU A 41 -33.86 1.93 63.46
N MET A 42 -33.92 1.50 62.20
CA MET A 42 -34.68 2.20 61.15
C MET A 42 -36.20 2.08 61.30
N VAL A 43 -36.68 0.94 61.80
CA VAL A 43 -38.12 0.69 61.99
C VAL A 43 -38.64 1.31 63.29
N GLY A 44 -37.78 1.52 64.29
CA GLY A 44 -38.12 2.28 65.51
C GLY A 44 -39.19 1.64 66.40
N SER A 45 -39.64 0.43 66.09
CA SER A 45 -40.60 -0.36 66.87
C SER A 45 -40.04 -1.76 67.10
N LYS A 46 -40.26 -2.32 68.30
CA LYS A 46 -39.76 -3.65 68.69
C LYS A 46 -40.43 -4.74 67.87
N LEU A 47 -39.91 -4.99 66.67
CA LEU A 47 -40.30 -6.13 65.85
C LEU A 47 -39.84 -7.43 66.52
N PRO A 48 -40.55 -8.56 66.29
CA PRO A 48 -40.03 -9.87 66.65
C PRO A 48 -38.68 -10.13 65.98
N THR A 49 -37.76 -10.75 66.71
CA THR A 49 -36.42 -11.11 66.20
C THR A 49 -36.48 -11.98 64.95
N THR A 50 -37.50 -12.83 64.83
CA THR A 50 -37.78 -13.63 63.63
C THR A 50 -38.09 -12.77 62.41
N SER A 51 -38.87 -11.69 62.57
CA SER A 51 -39.18 -10.74 61.50
C SER A 51 -37.94 -9.95 61.08
N LEU A 52 -37.11 -9.52 62.03
CA LEU A 52 -35.82 -8.85 61.74
C LEU A 52 -34.85 -9.78 60.98
N ALA A 53 -34.78 -11.05 61.38
CA ALA A 53 -33.94 -12.05 60.71
C ALA A 53 -34.41 -12.30 59.26
N VAL A 54 -35.72 -12.42 59.03
CA VAL A 54 -36.28 -12.61 57.68
C VAL A 54 -36.06 -11.36 56.81
N LEU A 55 -36.29 -10.15 57.34
CA LEU A 55 -36.04 -8.90 56.60
C LEU A 55 -34.56 -8.74 56.25
N SER A 56 -33.68 -9.08 57.18
CA SER A 56 -32.23 -9.09 56.92
C SER A 56 -31.90 -10.06 55.80
N ALA A 57 -32.37 -11.31 55.87
CA ALA A 57 -32.16 -12.32 54.85
C ALA A 57 -32.68 -11.90 53.47
N ILE A 58 -33.83 -11.23 53.39
CA ILE A 58 -34.37 -10.69 52.14
C ILE A 58 -33.45 -9.60 51.58
N ASN A 59 -32.93 -8.72 52.45
CA ASN A 59 -32.00 -7.67 52.01
C ASN A 59 -30.70 -8.27 51.47
N VAL A 60 -30.12 -9.25 52.16
CA VAL A 60 -28.94 -9.99 51.66
C VAL A 60 -29.22 -10.64 50.30
N ALA A 61 -30.36 -11.30 50.17
CA ALA A 61 -30.74 -11.96 48.92
C ALA A 61 -30.89 -10.94 47.78
N LYS A 62 -31.50 -9.79 48.05
CA LYS A 62 -31.63 -8.68 47.09
C LYS A 62 -30.26 -8.20 46.62
N GLU A 63 -29.37 -7.85 47.55
CA GLU A 63 -28.01 -7.40 47.24
C GLU A 63 -27.26 -8.46 46.41
N TYR A 64 -27.39 -9.74 46.76
CA TYR A 64 -26.81 -10.84 45.99
C TYR A 64 -27.36 -10.93 44.55
N PHE A 65 -28.67 -10.81 44.36
CA PHE A 65 -29.26 -10.83 43.03
C PHE A 65 -28.88 -9.62 42.18
N GLU A 66 -28.76 -8.44 42.78
CA GLU A 66 -28.26 -7.22 42.13
C GLU A 66 -26.80 -7.40 41.70
N LEU A 67 -25.91 -7.80 42.62
CA LEU A 67 -24.50 -8.08 42.32
C LEU A 67 -24.33 -9.16 41.26
N LYS A 68 -25.15 -10.22 41.30
CA LYS A 68 -25.12 -11.29 40.30
C LYS A 68 -25.53 -10.79 38.91
N LYS A 69 -26.51 -9.89 38.85
CA LYS A 69 -26.93 -9.25 37.59
C LYS A 69 -25.80 -8.37 37.05
N ASP A 70 -25.23 -7.51 37.88
CA ASP A 70 -24.14 -6.61 37.48
C ASP A 70 -22.89 -7.38 37.02
N ALA A 71 -22.55 -8.47 37.71
CA ALA A 71 -21.46 -9.36 37.29
C ALA A 71 -21.74 -9.99 35.93
N LYS A 72 -22.97 -10.44 35.67
CA LYS A 72 -23.37 -11.01 34.37
C LYS A 72 -23.32 -9.97 33.25
N ASP A 73 -23.79 -8.76 33.52
CA ASP A 73 -23.79 -7.68 32.52
C ASP A 73 -22.36 -7.20 32.24
N SER A 74 -21.51 -7.12 33.28
CA SER A 74 -20.08 -6.82 33.14
C SER A 74 -19.33 -7.89 32.34
N LEU A 75 -19.65 -9.18 32.57
CA LEU A 75 -19.07 -10.28 31.82
C LEU A 75 -19.44 -10.19 30.33
N LYS A 76 -20.71 -9.96 30.01
CA LYS A 76 -21.16 -9.77 28.62
C LYS A 76 -20.45 -8.59 27.94
N LEU A 77 -20.28 -7.48 28.66
CA LEU A 77 -19.58 -6.32 28.12
C LEU A 77 -18.09 -6.65 27.85
N ALA A 78 -17.46 -7.42 28.74
CA ALA A 78 -16.09 -7.87 28.54
C ALA A 78 -15.96 -8.80 27.33
N GLU A 79 -16.90 -9.75 27.16
CA GLU A 79 -16.96 -10.64 26.00
C GLU A 79 -17.10 -9.85 24.69
N GLN A 80 -18.03 -8.89 24.64
CA GLN A 80 -18.22 -8.02 23.48
C GLN A 80 -16.95 -7.22 23.14
N ARG A 81 -16.29 -6.64 24.15
CA ARG A 81 -15.03 -5.91 23.94
C ARG A 81 -13.92 -6.81 23.41
N LEU A 82 -13.89 -8.08 23.83
CA LEU A 82 -12.90 -9.05 23.39
C LEU A 82 -13.15 -9.44 21.92
N GLU A 83 -14.42 -9.66 21.54
CA GLU A 83 -14.81 -9.87 20.15
C GLU A 83 -14.46 -8.66 19.27
N ASP A 84 -14.75 -7.44 19.72
CA ASP A 84 -14.40 -6.22 19.00
C ASP A 84 -12.89 -6.06 18.84
N ALA A 85 -12.11 -6.32 19.89
CA ALA A 85 -10.65 -6.29 19.84
C ALA A 85 -10.10 -7.30 18.82
N GLN A 86 -10.66 -8.52 18.77
CA GLN A 86 -10.30 -9.52 17.77
C GLN A 86 -10.64 -9.06 16.34
N ARG A 87 -11.81 -8.43 16.14
CA ARG A 87 -12.18 -7.86 14.84
C ARG A 87 -11.22 -6.78 14.39
N TYR A 88 -10.86 -5.85 15.29
CA TYR A 88 -9.88 -4.81 14.99
C TYR A 88 -8.50 -5.40 14.70
N MET A 89 -8.11 -6.45 15.41
CA MET A 89 -6.85 -7.15 15.15
C MET A 89 -6.82 -7.76 13.75
N ASN A 90 -7.87 -8.50 13.37
CA ASN A 90 -7.97 -9.12 12.04
C ASN A 90 -7.95 -8.05 10.93
N LEU A 91 -8.73 -6.99 11.09
CA LEU A 91 -8.77 -5.88 10.14
C LEU A 91 -7.40 -5.20 10.01
N TRP A 92 -6.68 -5.05 11.13
CA TRP A 92 -5.33 -4.49 11.13
C TRP A 92 -4.33 -5.40 10.43
N GLU A 93 -4.40 -6.72 10.64
CA GLU A 93 -3.55 -7.69 9.95
C GLU A 93 -3.80 -7.70 8.44
N GLU A 94 -5.06 -7.69 8.02
CA GLU A 94 -5.44 -7.60 6.60
C GLU A 94 -4.92 -6.30 5.97
N THR A 95 -5.16 -5.16 6.63
CA THR A 95 -4.70 -3.86 6.15
C THR A 95 -3.18 -3.81 6.04
N LYS A 96 -2.48 -4.33 7.05
CA LYS A 96 -1.02 -4.40 7.06
C LYS A 96 -0.49 -5.27 5.91
N LYS A 97 -1.13 -6.41 5.66
CA LYS A 97 -0.75 -7.31 4.56
C LYS A 97 -0.95 -6.63 3.21
N SER A 98 -2.13 -6.05 2.96
CA SER A 98 -2.39 -5.33 1.70
C SER A 98 -1.44 -4.15 1.49
N PHE A 99 -1.08 -3.44 2.57
CA PHE A 99 -0.09 -2.36 2.48
C PHE A 99 1.31 -2.88 2.12
N GLN A 100 1.71 -4.02 2.69
CA GLN A 100 2.98 -4.66 2.35
C GLN A 100 3.03 -5.10 0.88
N GLU A 101 1.96 -5.73 0.38
CA GLU A 101 1.82 -6.09 -1.04
C GLU A 101 1.88 -4.84 -1.93
N PHE A 102 1.25 -3.75 -1.53
CA PHE A 102 1.35 -2.48 -2.24
C PHE A 102 2.77 -1.92 -2.26
N GLN A 103 3.51 -2.00 -1.15
CA GLN A 103 4.92 -1.57 -1.12
C GLN A 103 5.81 -2.40 -2.05
N GLU A 104 5.59 -3.72 -2.10
CA GLU A 104 6.33 -4.63 -2.98
C GLU A 104 6.08 -4.30 -4.45
N THR A 105 4.80 -4.18 -4.85
CA THR A 105 4.43 -3.80 -6.23
C THR A 105 5.00 -2.44 -6.65
N VAL A 106 5.04 -1.46 -5.73
CA VAL A 106 5.68 -0.17 -5.99
C VAL A 106 7.20 -0.32 -6.14
N GLY A 107 7.82 -1.26 -5.42
CA GLY A 107 9.22 -1.63 -5.59
C GLY A 107 9.50 -2.17 -6.99
N ASP A 108 8.75 -3.18 -7.41
CA ASP A 108 8.88 -3.80 -8.72
C ASP A 108 8.66 -2.79 -9.86
N LEU A 109 7.62 -1.97 -9.77
CA LEU A 109 7.34 -0.92 -10.76
C LEU A 109 8.47 0.13 -10.86
N LYS A 110 9.14 0.44 -9.74
CA LYS A 110 10.30 1.34 -9.75
C LYS A 110 11.49 0.69 -10.46
N GLU A 111 11.74 -0.59 -10.21
CA GLU A 111 12.81 -1.34 -10.88
C GLU A 111 12.55 -1.42 -12.38
N ASP A 112 11.33 -1.78 -12.78
CA ASP A 112 10.91 -1.80 -14.18
C ASP A 112 11.04 -0.45 -14.86
N LYS A 113 10.68 0.64 -14.16
CA LYS A 113 10.86 2.00 -14.66
C LYS A 113 12.33 2.30 -14.95
N VAL A 114 13.24 2.01 -14.03
CA VAL A 114 14.69 2.23 -14.21
C VAL A 114 15.23 1.39 -15.38
N ASN A 115 14.78 0.14 -15.50
CA ASN A 115 15.14 -0.74 -16.60
C ASN A 115 14.68 -0.20 -17.96
N LEU A 116 13.44 0.30 -18.04
CA LEU A 116 12.89 0.91 -19.25
C LEU A 116 13.61 2.22 -19.62
N GLU A 117 13.89 3.08 -18.63
CA GLU A 117 14.65 4.32 -18.83
C GLU A 117 16.05 4.02 -19.38
N THR A 118 16.73 3.01 -18.85
CA THR A 118 18.04 2.57 -19.35
C THR A 118 17.97 2.07 -20.79
N LYS A 119 16.96 1.24 -21.12
CA LYS A 119 16.75 0.76 -22.49
C LYS A 119 16.46 1.91 -23.46
N LEU A 120 15.68 2.89 -23.03
CA LEU A 120 15.35 4.07 -23.83
C LEU A 120 16.60 4.90 -24.12
N GLU A 121 17.44 5.14 -23.12
CA GLU A 121 18.72 5.85 -23.30
C GLU A 121 19.66 5.13 -24.28
N LEU A 122 19.74 3.79 -24.21
CA LEU A 122 20.52 3.00 -25.16
C LEU A 122 19.98 3.13 -26.59
N LYS A 123 18.65 3.07 -26.76
CA LYS A 123 18.00 3.24 -28.07
C LYS A 123 18.22 4.64 -28.63
N GLU A 124 18.16 5.67 -27.81
CA GLU A 124 18.48 7.04 -28.22
C GLU A 124 19.93 7.18 -28.71
N LYS A 125 20.89 6.53 -28.02
CA LYS A 125 22.29 6.49 -28.45
C LYS A 125 22.46 5.74 -29.78
N GLU A 126 21.77 4.62 -29.98
CA GLU A 126 21.77 3.89 -31.26
C GLU A 126 21.23 4.75 -32.41
N ILE A 127 20.07 5.41 -32.20
CA ILE A 127 19.47 6.32 -33.19
C ILE A 127 20.44 7.44 -33.54
N LYS A 128 21.10 8.05 -32.55
CA LYS A 128 22.08 9.11 -32.78
C LYS A 128 23.25 8.65 -33.65
N LYS A 129 23.77 7.43 -33.42
CA LYS A 129 24.84 6.85 -34.26
C LYS A 129 24.38 6.61 -35.69
N ILE A 130 23.17 6.07 -35.88
CA ILE A 130 22.61 5.84 -37.21
C ILE A 130 22.44 7.17 -37.97
N LEU A 131 21.88 8.20 -37.31
CA LEU A 131 21.72 9.52 -37.91
C LEU A 131 23.04 10.15 -38.32
N GLN A 132 24.08 10.03 -37.48
CA GLN A 132 25.43 10.49 -37.81
C GLN A 132 26.00 9.75 -39.02
N GLY A 133 25.89 8.42 -39.05
CA GLY A 133 26.36 7.60 -40.16
C GLY A 133 25.61 7.87 -41.48
N GLN A 134 24.29 8.08 -41.42
CA GLN A 134 23.51 8.50 -42.59
C GLN A 134 23.95 9.87 -43.11
N GLY A 135 24.26 10.81 -42.21
CA GLY A 135 24.77 12.13 -42.57
C GLY A 135 26.10 12.08 -43.32
N SER A 136 27.07 11.31 -42.83
CA SER A 136 28.37 11.14 -43.50
C SER A 136 28.23 10.45 -44.85
N MET A 137 27.43 9.37 -44.91
CA MET A 137 27.18 8.65 -46.16
C MET A 137 26.53 9.55 -47.21
N ARG A 138 25.58 10.39 -46.79
CA ARG A 138 24.90 11.34 -47.69
C ARG A 138 25.87 12.39 -48.23
N GLN A 139 26.76 12.94 -47.39
CA GLN A 139 27.80 13.88 -47.84
C GLN A 139 28.77 13.23 -48.83
N GLU A 140 29.18 11.98 -48.61
CA GLU A 140 30.04 11.26 -49.55
C GLU A 140 29.34 11.02 -50.89
N ILE A 141 28.05 10.66 -50.87
CA ILE A 141 27.25 10.52 -52.09
C ILE A 141 27.15 11.85 -52.83
N GLU A 142 26.82 12.95 -52.14
CA GLU A 142 26.73 14.30 -52.73
C GLU A 142 28.07 14.73 -53.35
N ARG A 143 29.19 14.52 -52.65
CA ARG A 143 30.52 14.84 -53.18
C ARG A 143 30.88 13.98 -54.39
N GLY A 144 30.56 12.69 -54.34
CA GLY A 144 30.82 11.75 -55.43
C GLY A 144 29.97 12.05 -56.68
N THR A 145 28.72 12.46 -56.51
CA THR A 145 27.85 12.88 -57.61
C THR A 145 28.30 14.20 -58.20
N GLU A 146 28.67 15.20 -57.38
CA GLU A 146 29.23 16.47 -57.85
C GLU A 146 30.50 16.26 -58.69
N GLN A 147 31.41 15.40 -58.23
CA GLN A 147 32.63 15.10 -58.97
C GLN A 147 32.32 14.44 -60.33
N LYS A 148 31.43 13.45 -60.36
CA LYS A 148 31.00 12.80 -61.62
C LYS A 148 30.31 13.79 -62.56
N ILE A 149 29.49 14.69 -62.04
CA ILE A 149 28.84 15.76 -62.83
C ILE A 149 29.90 16.69 -63.42
N LYS A 150 30.92 17.06 -62.65
CA LYS A 150 32.03 17.90 -63.13
C LYS A 150 32.83 17.20 -64.22
N GLU A 151 33.23 15.95 -64.01
CA GLU A 151 33.95 15.15 -65.00
C GLU A 151 33.15 14.97 -66.29
N ALA A 152 31.85 14.72 -66.19
CA ALA A 152 30.98 14.65 -67.36
C ALA A 152 30.92 15.99 -68.10
N ARG A 153 30.78 17.11 -67.37
CA ARG A 153 30.75 18.47 -67.94
C ARG A 153 32.05 18.81 -68.66
N ASP A 154 33.20 18.47 -68.08
CA ASP A 154 34.52 18.71 -68.68
C ASP A 154 34.68 17.92 -69.99
N LYS A 155 34.27 16.64 -70.01
CA LYS A 155 34.24 15.82 -71.23
C LYS A 155 33.31 16.38 -72.31
N TYR A 156 32.12 16.85 -71.92
CA TYR A 156 31.19 17.49 -72.87
C TYR A 156 31.82 18.73 -73.49
N ARG A 157 32.52 19.55 -72.70
CA ARG A 157 33.22 20.75 -73.18
C ARG A 157 34.35 20.43 -74.14
N GLU A 158 35.14 19.39 -73.87
CA GLU A 158 36.17 18.91 -74.80
C GLU A 158 35.57 18.44 -76.12
N LEU A 159 34.47 17.68 -76.05
CA LEU A 159 33.78 17.19 -77.24
C LEU A 159 33.17 18.34 -78.07
N GLU A 160 32.63 19.35 -77.39
CA GLU A 160 32.13 20.58 -77.99
C GLU A 160 33.25 21.35 -78.70
N ASN A 161 34.41 21.53 -78.05
CA ASN A 161 35.58 22.15 -78.67
C ASN A 161 36.04 21.38 -79.92
N ASN A 162 36.16 20.06 -79.81
CA ASN A 162 36.55 19.21 -80.95
C ASN A 162 35.54 19.31 -82.10
N PHE A 163 34.25 19.40 -81.79
CA PHE A 163 33.20 19.58 -82.79
C PHE A 163 33.31 20.94 -83.49
N PHE A 164 33.57 22.03 -82.75
CA PHE A 164 33.82 23.35 -83.32
C PHE A 164 35.04 23.34 -84.25
N ASP A 165 36.14 22.70 -83.85
CA ASP A 165 37.35 22.59 -84.68
C ASP A 165 37.07 21.84 -85.98
N LEU A 166 36.36 20.70 -85.92
CA LEU A 166 35.95 19.93 -87.10
C LEU A 166 34.99 20.73 -88.00
N GLN A 167 34.10 21.54 -87.44
CA GLN A 167 33.24 22.42 -88.22
C GLN A 167 34.06 23.49 -88.96
N MET A 168 35.02 24.11 -88.29
CA MET A 168 35.93 25.09 -88.89
C MET A 168 36.79 24.48 -90.00
N GLU A 169 37.29 23.27 -89.80
CA GLU A 169 38.04 22.53 -90.82
C GLU A 169 37.15 22.17 -92.01
N ASN A 170 35.94 21.68 -91.78
CA ASN A 170 34.97 21.44 -92.84
C ASN A 170 34.65 22.71 -93.64
N ILE A 171 34.54 23.88 -92.99
CA ILE A 171 34.34 25.16 -93.67
C ILE A 171 35.55 25.52 -94.54
N LYS A 172 36.78 25.37 -94.02
CA LYS A 172 38.02 25.61 -94.80
C LYS A 172 38.08 24.70 -96.03
N ILE A 173 37.89 23.40 -95.84
CA ILE A 173 37.90 22.41 -96.94
C ILE A 173 36.82 22.75 -97.98
N LYS A 174 35.60 23.10 -97.56
CA LYS A 174 34.55 23.54 -98.49
C LYS A 174 34.98 24.77 -99.30
N SER A 175 35.60 25.76 -98.67
CA SER A 175 36.08 26.96 -99.38
C SER A 175 37.22 26.66 -100.36
N GLU A 176 38.12 25.72 -100.04
CA GLU A 176 39.20 25.28 -100.93
C GLU A 176 38.65 24.50 -102.14
N LEU A 177 37.65 23.63 -101.91
CA LEU A 177 36.94 22.95 -102.98
C LEU A 177 36.19 23.91 -103.91
N GLU A 178 35.60 24.98 -103.37
CA GLU A 178 34.98 26.04 -104.18
C GLU A 178 36.00 26.79 -105.03
N LYS A 179 37.19 27.10 -104.48
CA LYS A 179 38.29 27.71 -105.24
C LYS A 179 38.78 26.81 -106.39
N LEU A 180 39.03 25.53 -106.10
CA LEU A 180 39.48 24.55 -107.11
C LEU A 180 38.41 24.25 -108.18
N ARG A 181 37.12 24.33 -107.83
CA ARG A 181 36.03 24.26 -108.82
C ARG A 181 35.88 25.55 -109.64
N GLY A 182 36.33 26.69 -109.12
CA GLY A 182 36.37 27.96 -109.83
C GLY A 182 37.55 28.08 -110.80
N GLU A 183 38.69 27.45 -110.51
CA GLU A 183 39.89 27.41 -111.38
C GLU A 183 39.76 26.44 -112.57
N ASN A 184 38.77 25.54 -112.56
CA ASN A 184 38.48 24.58 -113.64
C ASN A 184 37.30 25.01 -114.55
N LYS A 185 37.00 26.32 -114.61
CA LYS A 185 36.03 26.92 -115.53
C LYS A 185 36.72 27.93 -116.45
#